data_AF-A0A523R9M9-F1
#
_entry.id   AF-A0A523R9M9-F1
#
_cell.length_a   1.000
_cell.length_b   1.000
_cell.length_c   1.000
_cell.angle_alpha   90.00
_cell.angle_beta   90.00
_cell.angle_gamma   90.00
#
_symmetry.space_group_name_H-M   'P 1'
#
loop_
_entity.id
_entity.type
_entity.pdbx_description
1 polymer ?
#
loop_
_entity_poly.entity_id
_entity_poly.type
_entity_poly.pdbx_seq_one_letter_code
_entity_poly.pdbx_strand_id
1 'polypeptide(L)'
;MSKKEIQVENIVLIPCSGSEYHGELARQVAIRLAEKSKIASISSMTCSTIFFKNVLLEKQQLVEISKNHLKHSFIIIIDGCNTACASAIYKHLDIVPDLIISVQDIIPKQRMNLNDLNTFKNLPKLSEIKEEDIRNVIEFVLKELKKLCPNIDKFDGD
;
A
#
# COMPACT_ATOMS: atom_id res chain seq x y z
N MET A 1 14.43 -5.71 22.54
CA MET A 1 14.05 -5.11 21.23
C MET A 1 13.62 -3.68 21.50
N SER A 2 14.37 -2.69 20.99
CA SER A 2 14.04 -1.27 21.15
C SER A 2 12.72 -1.00 20.43
N LYS A 3 11.71 -0.47 21.14
CA LYS A 3 10.52 0.10 20.50
C LYS A 3 11.02 1.29 19.69
N LYS A 4 11.02 1.18 18.35
CA LYS A 4 11.19 2.32 17.45
C LYS A 4 10.23 3.40 17.97
N GLU A 5 10.74 4.50 18.51
CA GLU A 5 9.93 5.70 18.68
C GLU A 5 9.51 6.09 17.27
N ILE A 6 8.27 5.77 16.91
CA ILE A 6 7.72 6.14 15.64
C ILE A 6 7.56 7.66 15.72
N GLN A 7 8.55 8.40 15.23
CA GLN A 7 8.33 9.77 14.78
C GLN A 7 7.42 9.62 13.56
N VAL A 8 6.11 9.55 13.80
CA VAL A 8 5.08 9.29 12.76
C VAL A 8 4.96 10.48 11.81
N GLU A 9 6.00 11.26 11.58
CA GLU A 9 5.96 12.44 10.71
C GLU A 9 5.98 12.05 9.23
N ASN A 10 6.39 10.82 8.87
CA ASN A 10 6.44 10.37 7.48
C ASN A 10 5.88 8.93 7.34
N ILE A 11 4.77 8.79 6.61
CA ILE A 11 4.24 7.49 6.17
C ILE A 11 4.60 7.30 4.69
N VAL A 12 5.11 6.11 4.36
CA VAL A 12 5.37 5.71 2.97
C VAL A 12 4.49 4.53 2.62
N LEU A 13 3.65 4.71 1.60
CA LEU A 13 2.80 3.70 1.02
C LEU A 13 3.51 3.07 -0.18
N ILE A 14 3.65 1.76 -0.17
CA ILE A 14 4.25 1.00 -1.27
C ILE A 14 3.23 -0.02 -1.76
N PRO A 15 2.49 0.27 -2.85
CA PRO A 15 1.59 -0.72 -3.43
C PRO A 15 2.41 -1.77 -4.19
N CYS A 16 2.17 -3.06 -3.91
CA CYS A 16 2.52 -4.11 -4.87
C CYS A 16 1.46 -4.09 -5.98
N SER A 17 1.69 -3.21 -6.96
CA SER A 17 0.85 -3.07 -8.14
C SER A 17 1.14 -4.19 -9.15
N GLY A 18 0.12 -4.95 -9.50
CA GLY A 18 0.15 -5.97 -10.56
C GLY A 18 -0.79 -5.63 -11.71
N SER A 19 -0.78 -6.43 -12.77
CA SER A 19 -1.64 -6.30 -13.95
C SER A 19 -3.05 -6.88 -13.76
N GLU A 20 -3.45 -7.14 -12.52
CA GLU A 20 -4.74 -7.73 -12.15
C GLU A 20 -5.54 -6.74 -11.29
N TYR A 21 -6.84 -7.00 -11.16
CA TYR A 21 -7.78 -6.19 -10.37
C TYR A 21 -7.22 -5.73 -9.01
N HIS A 22 -6.76 -6.68 -8.20
CA HIS A 22 -6.22 -6.41 -6.86
C HIS A 22 -4.95 -5.56 -6.87
N GLY A 23 -4.11 -5.73 -7.90
CA GLY A 23 -2.90 -4.93 -8.11
C GLY A 23 -3.21 -3.46 -8.39
N GLU A 24 -4.22 -3.22 -9.23
CA GLU A 24 -4.70 -1.86 -9.52
C GLU A 24 -5.48 -1.28 -8.35
N LEU A 25 -6.25 -2.10 -7.61
CA LEU A 25 -6.91 -1.68 -6.38
C LEU A 25 -5.89 -1.21 -5.33
N ALA A 26 -4.81 -1.96 -5.11
CA ALA A 26 -3.70 -1.54 -4.24
C ALA A 26 -3.09 -0.21 -4.67
N ARG A 27 -2.89 -0.03 -5.99
CA ARG A 27 -2.38 1.22 -6.58
C ARG A 27 -3.30 2.40 -6.26
N GLN A 28 -4.61 2.27 -6.51
CA GLN A 28 -5.57 3.36 -6.29
C GLN A 28 -5.74 3.69 -4.80
N VAL A 29 -5.78 2.68 -3.93
CA VAL A 29 -5.83 2.88 -2.47
C VAL A 29 -4.62 3.68 -2.01
N ALA A 30 -3.41 3.32 -2.45
CA ALA A 30 -2.20 4.03 -2.07
C ALA A 30 -2.22 5.51 -2.52
N ILE A 31 -2.71 5.79 -3.73
CA ILE A 31 -2.84 7.17 -4.24
C ILE A 31 -3.82 7.96 -3.37
N ARG A 32 -5.01 7.41 -3.11
CA ARG A 32 -6.04 8.13 -2.36
C ARG A 32 -5.71 8.35 -0.89
N LEU A 33 -5.02 7.40 -0.25
CA LEU A 33 -4.50 7.60 1.10
C LEU A 33 -3.49 8.76 1.15
N ALA A 34 -2.59 8.82 0.18
CA ALA A 34 -1.65 9.94 0.07
C ALA A 34 -2.37 11.27 -0.22
N GLU A 35 -3.40 11.29 -1.06
CA GLU A 35 -4.21 12.48 -1.32
C GLU A 35 -4.99 12.95 -0.10
N LYS A 36 -5.68 12.03 0.61
CA LYS A 36 -6.41 12.36 1.85
C LYS A 36 -5.50 12.99 2.90
N SER A 37 -4.27 12.49 3.05
CA SER A 37 -3.31 13.08 3.98
C SER A 37 -2.80 14.46 3.57
N LYS A 38 -2.69 14.75 2.26
CA LYS A 38 -2.32 16.08 1.75
C LYS A 38 -3.43 17.10 1.94
N ILE A 39 -4.68 16.67 1.88
CA ILE A 39 -5.84 17.54 2.17
C ILE A 39 -5.91 17.81 3.69
N ALA A 40 -5.54 16.85 4.53
CA ALA A 40 -5.37 17.02 5.97
C ALA A 40 -4.09 17.80 6.37
N SER A 41 -3.56 18.67 5.48
CA SER A 41 -2.27 19.40 5.58
C SER A 41 -2.13 20.43 6.71
N ILE A 42 -2.94 20.34 7.76
CA ILE A 42 -2.70 21.03 9.04
C ILE A 42 -1.87 20.11 9.98
N SER A 43 -1.57 18.88 9.60
CA SER A 43 -0.79 17.94 10.40
C SER A 43 0.67 17.79 9.94
N SER A 44 1.60 17.68 10.89
CA SER A 44 3.04 17.43 10.70
C SER A 44 3.39 16.07 10.07
N MET A 45 2.44 15.37 9.42
CA MET A 45 2.62 14.05 8.83
C MET A 45 2.58 14.11 7.30
N THR A 46 3.65 13.72 6.62
CA THR A 46 3.66 13.53 5.16
C THR A 46 3.33 12.08 4.82
N CYS A 47 2.42 11.85 3.87
CA CYS A 47 2.19 10.53 3.29
C CYS A 47 2.59 10.54 1.83
N SER A 48 3.47 9.62 1.43
CA SER A 48 3.96 9.52 0.06
C SER A 48 3.80 8.11 -0.49
N THR A 49 3.55 8.01 -1.79
CA THR A 49 3.40 6.71 -2.47
C THR A 49 4.62 6.44 -3.35
N ILE A 50 5.30 5.32 -3.12
CA ILE A 50 6.43 4.88 -3.95
C ILE A 50 5.99 3.70 -4.81
N PHE A 51 6.03 3.88 -6.12
CA PHE A 51 5.79 2.78 -7.07
C PHE A 51 7.10 2.07 -7.38
N PHE A 52 7.16 0.76 -7.11
CA PHE A 52 8.37 -0.04 -7.27
C PHE A 52 8.94 -0.01 -8.70
N LYS A 53 8.07 0.08 -9.72
CA LYS A 53 8.50 0.26 -11.13
C LYS A 53 9.37 1.51 -11.32
N ASN A 54 9.08 2.59 -10.61
CA ASN A 54 9.86 3.82 -10.72
C ASN A 54 11.24 3.62 -10.08
N VAL A 55 11.32 2.95 -8.93
CA VAL A 55 12.60 2.68 -8.26
C VAL A 55 13.51 1.76 -9.08
N LEU A 56 12.95 0.76 -9.76
CA LEU A 56 13.71 -0.11 -10.67
C LEU A 56 14.26 0.62 -11.89
N LEU A 57 13.60 1.70 -12.31
CA LEU A 57 13.98 2.51 -13.47
C LEU A 57 14.85 3.73 -13.09
N GLU A 58 15.04 3.97 -11.80
CA GLU A 58 15.81 5.09 -11.27
C GLU A 58 17.32 4.80 -11.21
N LYS A 59 18.12 5.85 -11.38
CA LYS A 59 19.59 5.76 -11.25
C LYS A 59 19.97 5.46 -9.80
N GLN A 60 21.09 4.76 -9.57
CA GLN A 60 21.56 4.33 -8.24
C GLN A 60 21.51 5.41 -7.13
N GLN A 61 21.85 6.67 -7.43
CA GLN A 61 21.79 7.76 -6.45
C GLN A 61 20.36 8.07 -5.97
N LEU A 62 19.36 7.97 -6.85
CA LEU A 62 17.96 8.19 -6.46
C LEU A 62 17.47 7.06 -5.55
N VAL A 63 17.88 5.83 -5.84
CA VAL A 63 17.61 4.65 -4.99
C VAL A 63 18.22 4.84 -3.58
N GLU A 64 19.44 5.37 -3.46
CA GLU A 64 20.06 5.64 -2.16
C GLU A 64 19.37 6.75 -1.36
N ILE A 65 18.94 7.83 -2.03
CA ILE A 65 18.16 8.91 -1.40
C ILE A 65 16.82 8.36 -0.89
N SER A 66 16.14 7.55 -1.70
CA SER A 66 14.90 6.87 -1.32
C SER A 66 15.12 5.92 -0.13
N LYS A 67 16.23 5.18 -0.09
CA LYS A 67 16.58 4.31 1.05
C LYS A 67 16.77 5.08 2.35
N ASN A 68 17.44 6.24 2.30
CA ASN A 68 17.63 7.05 3.51
C ASN A 68 16.30 7.63 4.02
N HIS A 69 15.44 8.10 3.10
CA HIS A 69 14.09 8.53 3.44
C HIS A 69 13.25 7.41 4.07
N LEU A 70 13.31 6.20 3.49
CA LEU A 70 12.60 5.02 3.97
C LEU A 70 13.03 4.58 5.38
N LYS A 71 14.32 4.70 5.74
CA LYS A 71 14.82 4.32 7.08
C LYS A 71 14.15 5.09 8.22
N HIS A 72 13.74 6.32 7.96
CA HIS A 72 13.10 7.22 8.93
C HIS A 72 11.58 7.33 8.74
N SER A 73 10.99 6.48 7.90
CA SER A 73 9.56 6.47 7.61
C SER A 73 8.86 5.29 8.27
N PHE A 74 7.54 5.43 8.48
CA PHE A 74 6.63 4.33 8.74
C PHE A 74 6.16 3.74 7.39
N ILE A 75 6.56 2.51 7.11
CA ILE A 75 6.40 1.90 5.79
C ILE A 75 5.20 0.95 5.80
N ILE A 76 4.22 1.22 4.94
CA ILE A 76 3.04 0.38 4.73
C ILE A 76 3.12 -0.21 3.33
N ILE A 77 3.09 -1.53 3.24
CA ILE A 77 2.94 -2.23 1.98
C ILE A 77 1.47 -2.59 1.78
N ILE A 78 0.92 -2.20 0.63
CA ILE A 78 -0.43 -2.59 0.22
C ILE A 78 -0.27 -3.67 -0.86
N ASP A 79 -0.42 -4.93 -0.45
CA ASP A 79 -0.22 -6.10 -1.30
C ASP A 79 -1.46 -6.43 -2.12
N GLY A 80 -1.40 -6.09 -3.40
CA GLY A 80 -2.42 -6.42 -4.39
C GLY A 80 -2.16 -7.71 -5.15
N CYS A 81 -1.02 -8.38 -4.98
CA CYS A 81 -0.67 -9.56 -5.79
C CYS A 81 -0.52 -10.82 -4.94
N ASN A 82 0.53 -10.86 -4.13
CA ASN A 82 0.85 -11.95 -3.21
C ASN A 82 2.08 -11.57 -2.38
N THR A 83 2.26 -12.32 -1.30
CA THR A 83 3.34 -12.11 -0.34
C THR A 83 4.73 -12.24 -0.95
N ALA A 84 4.88 -12.99 -2.05
CA ALA A 84 6.15 -13.10 -2.76
C ALA A 84 6.53 -11.80 -3.50
N CYS A 85 5.57 -11.12 -4.14
CA CYS A 85 5.76 -9.79 -4.73
C CYS A 85 6.14 -8.78 -3.65
N ALA A 86 5.36 -8.71 -2.56
CA ALA A 86 5.66 -7.81 -1.45
C ALA A 86 7.08 -8.06 -0.90
N SER A 87 7.48 -9.33 -0.76
CA SER A 87 8.83 -9.71 -0.30
C SER A 87 9.94 -9.28 -1.24
N ALA A 88 9.75 -9.41 -2.54
CA ALA A 88 10.72 -8.95 -3.52
C ALA A 88 10.95 -7.44 -3.41
N ILE A 89 9.89 -6.66 -3.19
CA ILE A 89 9.96 -5.20 -3.06
C ILE A 89 10.81 -4.80 -1.84
N TYR A 90 10.45 -5.24 -0.64
CA TYR A 90 11.16 -4.77 0.56
C TYR A 90 12.59 -5.34 0.67
N LYS A 91 12.87 -6.51 0.09
CA LYS A 91 14.25 -7.02 -0.04
C LYS A 91 15.09 -6.18 -0.99
N HIS A 92 14.55 -5.79 -2.13
CA HIS A 92 15.27 -4.98 -3.11
C HIS A 92 15.56 -3.57 -2.59
N LEU A 93 14.60 -2.99 -1.87
CA LEU A 93 14.75 -1.69 -1.22
C LEU A 93 15.60 -1.74 0.04
N ASP A 94 15.94 -2.94 0.54
CA ASP A 94 16.65 -3.15 1.82
C ASP A 94 15.94 -2.43 2.98
N ILE A 95 14.63 -2.68 3.08
CA ILE A 95 13.74 -2.11 4.10
C ILE A 95 13.00 -3.20 4.86
N VAL A 96 12.58 -2.87 6.07
CA VAL A 96 11.65 -3.69 6.86
C VAL A 96 10.33 -2.92 6.93
N PRO A 97 9.23 -3.44 6.36
CA PRO A 97 7.93 -2.79 6.45
C PRO A 97 7.41 -2.82 7.88
N ASP A 98 6.78 -1.73 8.32
CA ASP A 98 6.14 -1.64 9.64
C ASP A 98 4.73 -2.25 9.60
N LEU A 99 4.07 -2.23 8.43
CA LEU A 99 2.76 -2.85 8.19
C LEU A 99 2.67 -3.42 6.78
N ILE A 100 2.05 -4.60 6.64
CA ILE A 100 1.71 -5.20 5.35
C ILE A 100 0.22 -5.51 5.36
N ILE A 101 -0.50 -5.00 4.35
CA ILE A 101 -1.94 -5.18 4.19
C ILE A 101 -2.19 -5.93 2.90
N SER A 102 -2.78 -7.12 3.00
CA SER A 102 -3.23 -7.89 1.84
C SER A 102 -4.62 -7.39 1.42
N VAL A 103 -4.72 -6.90 0.18
CA VAL A 103 -6.02 -6.51 -0.40
C VAL A 103 -6.96 -7.72 -0.52
N GLN A 104 -6.39 -8.92 -0.66
CA GLN A 104 -7.16 -10.17 -0.78
C GLN A 104 -7.84 -10.59 0.52
N ASP A 105 -7.41 -10.07 1.67
CA ASP A 105 -8.04 -10.34 2.97
C ASP A 105 -9.36 -9.55 3.10
N ILE A 106 -9.54 -8.51 2.28
CA ILE A 106 -10.68 -7.59 2.30
C ILE A 106 -11.59 -7.87 1.10
N ILE A 107 -10.99 -8.00 -0.09
CA ILE A 107 -11.66 -8.35 -1.34
C ILE A 107 -11.08 -9.68 -1.83
N PRO A 108 -11.65 -10.84 -1.45
CA PRO A 108 -11.09 -12.13 -1.80
C PRO A 108 -10.98 -12.33 -3.31
N LYS A 109 -9.82 -12.85 -3.76
CA LYS A 109 -9.66 -13.26 -5.15
C LYS A 109 -10.54 -14.48 -5.41
N GLN A 110 -11.34 -14.45 -6.47
CA GLN A 110 -12.11 -15.63 -6.87
C GLN A 110 -11.15 -16.78 -7.16
N ARG A 111 -11.42 -17.94 -6.57
CA ARG A 111 -10.66 -19.16 -6.85
C ARG A 111 -10.94 -19.56 -8.31
N MET A 112 -9.89 -19.63 -9.11
CA MET A 112 -10.03 -20.04 -10.50
C MET A 112 -10.13 -21.57 -10.58
N ASN A 113 -11.19 -22.07 -11.20
CA ASN A 113 -11.19 -23.44 -11.71
C ASN A 113 -10.52 -23.46 -13.08
N LEU A 114 -9.26 -23.91 -13.13
CA LEU A 114 -8.48 -23.95 -14.38
C LEU A 114 -9.07 -24.87 -15.45
N ASN A 115 -10.00 -25.76 -15.07
CA ASN A 115 -10.71 -26.64 -16.00
C ASN A 115 -11.96 -25.99 -16.62
N ASP A 116 -12.34 -24.79 -16.17
CA ASP A 116 -13.46 -24.04 -16.73
C ASP A 116 -12.95 -22.81 -17.50
N LEU A 117 -13.05 -22.87 -18.83
CA LEU A 117 -12.65 -21.78 -19.73
C LEU A 117 -13.46 -20.49 -19.50
N ASN A 118 -14.65 -20.57 -18.91
CA ASN A 118 -15.44 -19.37 -18.59
C ASN A 118 -14.92 -18.63 -17.35
N THR A 119 -14.14 -19.30 -16.50
CA THR A 119 -13.55 -18.69 -15.30
C THR A 119 -12.66 -17.49 -15.68
N PHE A 120 -11.93 -17.55 -16.79
CA PHE A 120 -11.09 -16.43 -17.26
C PHE A 120 -11.90 -15.23 -17.76
N LYS A 121 -13.08 -15.47 -18.35
CA LYS A 121 -13.97 -14.40 -18.84
C LYS A 121 -14.63 -13.63 -17.69
N ASN A 122 -14.80 -14.31 -16.55
CA ASN A 122 -15.44 -13.76 -15.36
C ASN A 122 -14.45 -13.08 -14.41
N LEU A 123 -13.16 -13.04 -14.77
CA LEU A 123 -12.18 -12.33 -13.95
C LEU A 123 -12.46 -10.83 -13.95
N PRO A 124 -12.44 -10.20 -12.77
CA PRO A 124 -12.61 -8.76 -12.67
C PRO A 124 -11.55 -8.03 -13.49
N LYS A 125 -11.99 -7.13 -14.35
CA LYS A 125 -11.10 -6.29 -15.17
C LYS A 125 -10.64 -5.08 -14.35
N LEU A 126 -9.50 -4.53 -14.72
CA LEU A 126 -8.97 -3.30 -14.11
C LEU A 126 -9.97 -2.13 -14.19
N SER A 127 -10.76 -2.07 -15.27
CA SER A 127 -11.80 -1.06 -15.48
C SER A 127 -13.04 -1.24 -14.59
N GLU A 128 -13.17 -2.36 -13.90
CA GLU A 128 -14.33 -2.71 -13.08
C GLU A 128 -14.11 -2.37 -11.60
N ILE A 129 -13.01 -1.68 -11.26
CA ILE A 129 -12.75 -1.26 -9.89
C ILE A 129 -13.85 -0.35 -9.39
N LYS A 130 -14.45 -0.76 -8.28
CA LYS A 130 -15.53 -0.05 -7.63
C LYS A 130 -14.99 0.89 -6.56
N GLU A 131 -15.61 2.06 -6.45
CA GLU A 131 -15.38 3.01 -5.36
C GLU A 131 -15.58 2.40 -3.97
N GLU A 132 -16.52 1.46 -3.86
CA GLU A 132 -16.80 0.71 -2.65
C GLU A 132 -15.60 -0.14 -2.22
N ASP A 133 -14.97 -0.86 -3.15
CA ASP A 133 -13.79 -1.69 -2.85
C ASP A 133 -12.61 -0.82 -2.41
N ILE A 134 -12.38 0.32 -3.07
CA ILE A 134 -11.35 1.28 -2.68
C ILE A 134 -11.60 1.77 -1.24
N ARG A 135 -12.85 2.15 -0.93
CA ARG A 135 -13.24 2.62 0.39
C ARG A 135 -13.03 1.57 1.48
N ASN A 136 -13.49 0.34 1.23
CA ASN A 136 -13.34 -0.77 2.18
C ASN A 136 -11.87 -1.03 2.52
N VAL A 137 -10.99 -1.00 1.52
CA VAL A 137 -9.55 -1.19 1.74
C VAL A 137 -8.94 0.00 2.49
N ILE A 138 -9.30 1.24 2.13
CA ILE A 138 -8.85 2.44 2.85
C ILE A 138 -9.26 2.36 4.32
N GLU A 139 -10.52 2.10 4.63
CA GLU A 139 -11.03 2.01 6.00
C GLU A 139 -10.29 0.94 6.80
N PHE A 140 -10.01 -0.21 6.19
CA PHE A 140 -9.20 -1.25 6.81
C PHE A 140 -7.77 -0.77 7.12
N VAL A 141 -7.09 -0.12 6.16
CA VAL A 141 -5.74 0.44 6.36
C VAL A 141 -5.73 1.42 7.53
N LEU A 142 -6.70 2.33 7.57
CA LEU A 142 -6.84 3.33 8.63
C LEU A 142 -7.10 2.68 9.99
N LYS A 143 -7.94 1.64 10.03
CA LYS A 143 -8.22 0.88 11.25
C LYS A 143 -6.97 0.19 11.79
N GLU A 144 -6.18 -0.45 10.94
CA GLU A 144 -4.92 -1.08 11.33
C GLU A 144 -3.89 -0.04 11.81
N LEU A 145 -3.83 1.13 11.17
CA LEU A 145 -2.98 2.23 11.61
C LEU A 145 -3.36 2.75 13.00
N LYS A 146 -4.65 2.94 13.28
CA LYS A 146 -5.12 3.36 14.61
C LYS A 146 -4.78 2.34 15.70
N LYS A 147 -4.79 1.03 15.39
CA LYS A 147 -4.40 -0.01 16.36
C LYS A 147 -2.92 0.05 16.72
N LEU A 148 -2.06 0.28 15.72
CA LEU A 148 -0.61 0.31 15.91
C LEU A 148 -0.13 1.63 16.52
N CYS A 149 -0.82 2.73 16.19
CA CYS A 149 -0.52 4.07 16.65
C CYS A 149 -1.82 4.73 17.15
N PRO A 150 -2.26 4.45 18.38
CA PRO A 150 -3.53 4.94 18.93
C PRO A 150 -3.63 6.47 19.04
N ASN A 151 -2.52 7.20 18.91
CA ASN A 151 -2.50 8.67 18.87
C ASN A 151 -2.65 9.25 17.44
N ILE A 152 -2.92 8.41 16.42
CA ILE A 152 -3.29 8.89 15.08
C ILE A 152 -4.80 9.22 15.08
N ASP A 153 -5.16 10.34 15.69
CA ASP A 153 -6.54 10.88 15.68
C ASP A 153 -6.92 11.56 14.35
N LYS A 154 -6.05 11.50 13.33
CA LYS A 154 -6.04 12.47 12.22
C LYS A 154 -6.72 12.03 10.93
N PHE A 155 -7.28 10.82 10.89
CA PHE A 155 -8.04 10.33 9.73
C PHE A 155 -9.56 10.44 9.91
N ASP A 156 -10.01 11.01 11.03
CA ASP A 156 -11.41 11.35 11.29
C ASP A 156 -11.68 12.77 10.77
N GLY A 157 -11.83 12.89 9.45
CA GLY A 157 -12.28 14.10 8.77
C GLY A 157 -13.22 13.71 7.64
N ASP A 158 -14.44 14.21 7.73
CA ASP A 158 -15.65 13.89 6.93
C ASP A 158 -15.43 13.65 5.43
#